data_AF-A0A7W6F5E0-F1
#
_entry.id   AF-A0A7W6F5E0-F1
#
_cell.length_a   1.000
_cell.length_b   1.000
_cell.length_c   1.000
_cell.angle_alpha   90.00
_cell.angle_beta   90.00
_cell.angle_gamma   90.00
#
_symmetry.space_group_name_H-M   'P 1'
#
loop_
_entity.id
_entity.type
_entity.pdbx_description
1 polymer ?
#
loop_
_entity_poly.entity_id
_entity_poly.type
_entity_poly.pdbx_seq_one_letter_code
_entity_poly.pdbx_strand_id
1 'polypeptide(L)'
;MREAPTATFRPVFVPWIAVVQQLPFQLFFTLWAGAFFGGMFQTFLRPMLGAMSLTVSPAVFVGVLVFIGFPIVVAGTRAMNYRNTQYRLFSDRLEVEEGFMTLHEKRIMFRDVREVSIRRGVLQRTAGLGSVYLATQATGTGQAWSPFRLLGTGSTFGSGAMIMDIPDAGEAYERIRDLVDGTRHD
;
A
#
# COMPACT_ATOMS: atom_id res chain seq x y z
N MET A 1 -2.93 -31.36 -13.56
CA MET A 1 -3.70 -31.29 -12.29
C MET A 1 -3.17 -30.06 -11.55
N ARG A 2 -4.01 -29.09 -11.20
CA ARG A 2 -3.55 -27.90 -10.47
C ARG A 2 -3.32 -28.33 -9.02
N GLU A 3 -2.07 -28.30 -8.57
CA GLU A 3 -1.71 -28.57 -7.16
C GLU A 3 -2.57 -27.68 -6.25
N ALA A 4 -3.12 -28.27 -5.18
CA ALA A 4 -3.85 -27.50 -4.19
C ALA A 4 -2.85 -26.61 -3.42
N PRO A 5 -3.15 -25.31 -3.22
CA PRO A 5 -2.30 -24.45 -2.42
C PRO A 5 -2.29 -24.96 -0.96
N THR A 6 -1.10 -25.01 -0.36
CA THR A 6 -0.90 -25.44 1.04
C THR A 6 -1.48 -24.41 2.01
N ALA A 7 -1.43 -23.12 1.66
CA ALA A 7 -2.08 -22.06 2.42
C ALA A 7 -2.47 -20.89 1.51
N THR A 8 -3.55 -20.19 1.85
CA THR A 8 -3.97 -18.97 1.19
C THR A 8 -4.09 -17.86 2.23
N PHE A 9 -3.36 -16.77 2.05
CA PHE A 9 -3.44 -15.59 2.90
C PHE A 9 -4.17 -14.46 2.16
N ARG A 10 -4.98 -13.71 2.90
CA ARG A 10 -5.68 -12.52 2.41
C ARG A 10 -5.32 -11.33 3.29
N PRO A 11 -4.94 -10.19 2.69
CA PRO A 11 -4.64 -9.00 3.46
C PRO A 11 -5.92 -8.45 4.09
N VAL A 12 -5.82 -7.98 5.32
CA VAL A 12 -6.96 -7.36 6.03
C VAL A 12 -6.84 -5.85 5.91
N PHE A 13 -7.84 -5.23 5.28
CA PHE A 13 -7.91 -3.77 5.23
C PHE A 13 -8.37 -3.23 6.58
N VAL A 14 -7.57 -2.34 7.18
CA VAL A 14 -7.90 -1.67 8.43
C VAL A 14 -8.18 -0.19 8.15
N PRO A 15 -9.45 0.25 8.15
CA PRO A 15 -9.83 1.59 7.74
C PRO A 15 -9.18 2.70 8.56
N TRP A 16 -9.07 2.52 9.88
CA TRP A 16 -8.53 3.55 10.76
C TRP A 16 -7.03 3.81 10.52
N ILE A 17 -6.25 2.76 10.18
CA ILE A 17 -4.84 2.90 9.80
C ILE A 17 -4.75 3.71 8.51
N ALA A 18 -5.59 3.40 7.52
CA ALA A 18 -5.61 4.14 6.26
C ALA A 18 -5.92 5.62 6.48
N VAL A 19 -6.88 5.94 7.37
CA VAL A 19 -7.21 7.34 7.72
C VAL A 19 -6.03 8.04 8.38
N VAL A 20 -5.41 7.44 9.40
CA VAL A 20 -4.27 8.04 10.12
C VAL A 20 -3.10 8.29 9.18
N GLN A 21 -2.78 7.33 8.31
CA GLN A 21 -1.72 7.47 7.31
C GLN A 21 -2.05 8.52 6.25
N GLN A 22 -3.34 8.79 6.00
CA GLN A 22 -3.75 9.76 5.00
C GLN A 22 -3.67 11.20 5.52
N LEU A 23 -3.87 11.45 6.83
CA LEU A 23 -3.95 12.81 7.38
C LEU A 23 -2.82 13.76 6.94
N PRO A 24 -1.54 13.37 6.93
CA PRO A 24 -0.47 14.27 6.49
C PRO A 24 -0.61 14.66 5.01
N PHE A 25 -0.91 13.67 4.15
CA PHE A 25 -1.14 13.91 2.72
C PHE A 25 -2.41 14.71 2.49
N GLN A 26 -3.45 14.43 3.26
CA GLN A 26 -4.73 15.13 3.22
C GLN A 26 -4.54 16.63 3.46
N LEU A 27 -3.86 16.99 4.54
CA LEU A 27 -3.59 18.38 4.90
C LEU A 27 -2.71 19.06 3.84
N PHE A 28 -1.65 18.37 3.41
CA PHE A 28 -0.77 18.86 2.36
C PHE A 28 -1.51 19.11 1.05
N PHE A 29 -2.24 18.12 0.52
CA PHE A 29 -2.96 18.26 -0.74
C PHE A 29 -4.12 19.26 -0.66
N THR A 30 -4.81 19.36 0.47
CA THR A 30 -5.87 20.36 0.65
C THR A 30 -5.30 21.77 0.61
N LEU A 31 -4.23 22.03 1.37
CA LEU A 31 -3.56 23.33 1.39
C LEU A 31 -2.96 23.66 0.03
N TRP A 32 -2.22 22.71 -0.55
CA TRP A 32 -1.53 22.88 -1.82
C TRP A 32 -2.51 23.09 -2.97
N ALA A 33 -3.57 22.28 -3.07
CA ALA A 33 -4.57 22.42 -4.13
C ALA A 33 -5.38 23.72 -3.97
N GLY A 34 -5.82 24.06 -2.75
CA GLY A 34 -6.55 25.30 -2.49
C GLY A 34 -5.72 26.53 -2.89
N ALA A 35 -4.44 26.57 -2.50
CA ALA A 35 -3.53 27.66 -2.85
C ALA A 35 -3.17 27.69 -4.34
N PHE A 36 -2.80 26.54 -4.92
CA PHE A 36 -2.36 26.44 -6.31
C PHE A 36 -3.50 26.71 -7.30
N PHE A 37 -4.62 26.00 -7.18
CA PHE A 37 -5.76 26.19 -8.08
C PHE A 37 -6.50 27.50 -7.79
N GLY A 38 -6.59 27.91 -6.52
CA GLY A 38 -7.12 29.23 -6.16
C GLY A 38 -6.29 30.36 -6.76
N GLY A 39 -4.96 30.27 -6.68
CA GLY A 39 -4.03 31.22 -7.30
C GLY A 39 -4.14 31.23 -8.83
N MET A 40 -4.14 30.06 -9.48
CA MET A 40 -4.32 29.97 -10.93
C MET A 40 -5.65 30.56 -11.38
N PHE A 41 -6.74 30.28 -10.66
CA PHE A 41 -8.03 30.87 -10.97
C PHE A 41 -7.97 32.40 -10.90
N GLN A 42 -7.34 32.94 -9.85
CA GLN A 42 -7.23 34.38 -9.66
C GLN A 42 -6.38 35.07 -10.73
N THR A 43 -5.29 34.43 -11.18
CA THR A 43 -4.37 34.99 -12.17
C THR A 43 -4.89 34.85 -13.60
N PHE A 44 -5.47 33.70 -13.96
CA PHE A 44 -5.80 33.38 -15.35
C PHE A 44 -7.29 33.51 -15.67
N LEU A 45 -8.18 33.03 -14.80
CA LEU A 45 -9.62 32.99 -15.08
C LEU A 45 -10.35 34.27 -14.63
N ARG A 46 -9.97 34.86 -13.50
CA ARG A 46 -10.66 36.06 -12.97
C ARG A 46 -10.63 37.28 -13.91
N PRO A 47 -9.53 37.56 -14.64
CA PRO A 47 -9.54 38.65 -15.64
C PRO A 47 -10.52 38.40 -16.79
N MET A 48 -10.76 37.14 -17.16
CA MET A 48 -11.69 36.77 -18.25
C MET A 48 -13.17 36.84 -17.82
N LEU A 49 -13.45 36.53 -16.55
CA LEU A 49 -14.81 36.56 -15.98
C LEU A 49 -15.27 37.97 -15.57
N GLY A 50 -14.38 38.97 -15.63
CA GLY A 50 -14.69 40.35 -15.29
C GLY A 50 -15.04 40.57 -13.81
N ALA A 51 -15.86 41.58 -13.53
CA ALA A 51 -16.25 41.98 -12.17
C ALA A 51 -17.31 41.05 -11.53
N MET A 52 -17.42 39.81 -11.98
CA MET A 52 -18.36 38.84 -11.41
C MET A 52 -18.00 38.57 -9.94
N SER A 53 -18.93 38.93 -9.04
CA SER A 53 -18.79 38.69 -7.61
C SER A 53 -19.11 37.22 -7.30
N LEU A 54 -18.09 36.49 -6.86
CA LEU A 54 -18.25 35.13 -6.33
C LEU A 54 -18.49 35.21 -4.82
N THR A 55 -19.56 34.56 -4.35
CA THR A 55 -19.89 34.48 -2.92
C THR A 55 -18.85 33.69 -2.11
N VAL A 56 -18.20 32.69 -2.75
CA VAL A 56 -17.17 31.84 -2.12
C VAL A 56 -15.88 32.00 -2.90
N SER A 57 -14.75 32.11 -2.20
CA SER A 57 -13.45 32.17 -2.87
C SER A 57 -13.17 30.83 -3.57
N PRO A 58 -12.74 30.85 -4.85
CA PRO A 58 -12.38 29.65 -5.61
C PRO A 58 -11.35 28.77 -4.89
N ALA A 59 -10.42 29.39 -4.16
CA ALA A 59 -9.44 28.70 -3.33
C ALA A 59 -10.09 27.84 -2.24
N VAL A 60 -11.05 28.41 -1.50
CA VAL A 60 -11.79 27.70 -0.44
C VAL A 60 -12.67 26.62 -1.05
N PHE A 61 -13.34 26.91 -2.16
CA PHE A 61 -14.18 25.93 -2.86
C PHE A 61 -13.38 24.70 -3.29
N VAL A 62 -12.24 24.90 -3.96
CA VAL A 62 -11.36 23.79 -4.37
C VAL A 62 -10.77 23.08 -3.16
N GLY A 63 -10.34 23.82 -2.13
CA GLY A 63 -9.84 23.23 -0.89
C GLY A 63 -10.85 22.29 -0.24
N VAL A 64 -12.11 22.71 -0.08
CA VAL A 64 -13.18 21.86 0.48
C VAL A 64 -13.46 20.65 -0.39
N LEU A 65 -13.51 20.82 -1.72
CA LEU A 65 -13.72 19.70 -2.64
C LEU A 65 -12.61 18.65 -2.54
N VAL A 66 -11.34 19.07 -2.50
CA VAL A 66 -10.20 18.16 -2.33
C VAL A 66 -10.25 17.52 -0.95
N PHE A 67 -10.60 18.29 0.08
CA PHE A 67 -10.68 17.79 1.44
C PHE A 67 -11.70 16.65 1.57
N ILE A 68 -12.84 16.73 0.89
CA ILE A 68 -13.87 15.69 0.94
C ILE A 68 -13.62 14.58 -0.09
N GLY A 69 -13.25 14.93 -1.32
CA GLY A 69 -13.14 13.99 -2.43
C GLY A 69 -11.91 13.09 -2.35
N PHE A 70 -10.75 13.64 -1.99
CA PHE A 70 -9.49 12.89 -1.93
C PHE A 70 -9.54 11.66 -0.99
N PRO A 71 -10.05 11.75 0.26
CA PRO A 71 -10.15 10.56 1.13
C PRO A 71 -11.05 9.47 0.59
N ILE A 72 -12.16 9.84 -0.03
CA ILE A 72 -13.11 8.87 -0.58
C ILE A 72 -12.44 8.08 -1.70
N VAL A 73 -11.74 8.77 -2.61
CA VAL A 73 -11.02 8.13 -3.72
C VAL A 73 -9.90 7.24 -3.19
N VAL A 74 -9.03 7.76 -2.31
CA VAL A 74 -7.88 7.01 -1.80
C VAL A 74 -8.32 5.78 -0.99
N ALA A 75 -9.27 5.95 -0.07
CA ALA A 75 -9.79 4.84 0.72
C ALA A 75 -10.50 3.81 -0.15
N GLY A 76 -11.29 4.26 -1.14
CA GLY A 76 -11.98 3.39 -2.08
C GLY A 76 -11.02 2.54 -2.91
N THR A 77 -10.00 3.15 -3.51
CA THR A 77 -8.99 2.44 -4.30
C THR A 77 -8.19 1.45 -3.44
N ARG A 78 -7.80 1.85 -2.23
CA ARG A 78 -7.11 0.95 -1.29
C ARG A 78 -7.98 -0.23 -0.90
N ALA A 79 -9.22 0.01 -0.46
CA ALA A 79 -10.14 -1.06 -0.07
C ALA A 79 -10.36 -2.04 -1.22
N MET A 80 -10.49 -1.55 -2.45
CA MET A 80 -10.67 -2.40 -3.62
C MET A 80 -9.44 -3.26 -3.93
N ASN A 81 -8.24 -2.68 -3.85
CA ASN A 81 -6.99 -3.42 -4.02
C ASN A 81 -6.87 -4.55 -2.99
N TYR A 82 -7.13 -4.26 -1.71
CA TYR A 82 -7.05 -5.27 -0.64
C TYR A 82 -8.04 -6.44 -0.84
N ARG A 83 -9.22 -6.16 -1.39
CA ARG A 83 -10.21 -7.22 -1.66
C ARG A 83 -9.79 -8.15 -2.80
N ASN A 84 -9.04 -7.64 -3.76
CA ASN A 84 -8.63 -8.40 -4.94
C ASN A 84 -7.26 -9.07 -4.78
N THR A 85 -6.48 -8.71 -3.76
CA THR A 85 -5.18 -9.33 -3.50
C THR A 85 -5.33 -10.69 -2.83
N GLN A 86 -4.70 -11.71 -3.40
CA GLN A 86 -4.62 -13.05 -2.84
C GLN A 86 -3.18 -13.57 -2.89
N TYR A 87 -2.75 -14.16 -1.78
CA TYR A 87 -1.44 -14.78 -1.65
C TYR A 87 -1.61 -16.28 -1.53
N ARG A 88 -1.07 -17.04 -2.49
CA ARG A 88 -1.20 -18.49 -2.57
C ARG A 88 0.16 -19.13 -2.36
N LEU A 89 0.27 -19.87 -1.27
CA LEU A 89 1.48 -20.57 -0.87
C LEU A 89 1.41 -22.02 -1.36
N PHE A 90 2.44 -22.46 -2.07
CA PHE A 90 2.66 -23.84 -2.48
C PHE A 90 3.91 -24.39 -1.78
N SER A 91 4.26 -25.65 -2.01
CA SER A 91 5.44 -26.28 -1.41
C SER A 91 6.77 -25.76 -1.96
N ASP A 92 6.79 -25.28 -3.21
CA ASP A 92 8.01 -24.86 -3.92
C ASP A 92 8.03 -23.37 -4.30
N ARG A 93 6.86 -22.71 -4.25
CA ARG A 93 6.66 -21.35 -4.75
C ARG A 93 5.60 -20.57 -3.97
N LEU A 94 5.74 -19.26 -4.01
CA LEU A 94 4.71 -18.29 -3.64
C LEU A 94 4.15 -17.63 -4.91
N GLU A 95 2.84 -17.72 -5.09
CA GLU A 95 2.11 -16.97 -6.11
C GLU A 95 1.40 -15.79 -5.46
N VAL A 96 1.69 -14.60 -5.95
CA VAL A 96 1.08 -13.34 -5.53
C VAL A 96 0.21 -12.86 -6.67
N GLU A 97 -1.10 -12.81 -6.44
CA GLU A 97 -2.07 -12.26 -7.38
C GLU A 97 -2.56 -10.92 -6.82
N GLU A 98 -2.22 -9.82 -7.49
CA GLU A 98 -2.60 -8.45 -7.12
C GLU A 98 -3.28 -7.76 -8.31
N GLY A 99 -4.42 -7.10 -8.13
CA GLY A 99 -4.98 -6.28 -9.20
C GLY A 99 -6.43 -5.84 -9.04
N PHE A 100 -6.66 -4.54 -9.22
CA PHE A 100 -8.00 -3.97 -9.41
C PHE A 100 -8.29 -3.62 -10.87
N MET A 101 -7.37 -2.91 -11.54
CA MET A 101 -7.47 -2.52 -12.95
C MET A 101 -6.52 -3.30 -13.86
N THR A 102 -5.44 -3.83 -13.30
CA THR A 102 -4.45 -4.64 -14.04
C THR A 102 -4.08 -5.82 -13.17
N LEU A 103 -4.33 -7.03 -13.66
CA LEU A 103 -3.97 -8.27 -12.97
C LEU A 103 -2.45 -8.45 -13.06
N HIS A 104 -1.78 -8.39 -11.93
CA HIS A 104 -0.36 -8.67 -11.78
C HIS A 104 -0.22 -10.00 -11.04
N GLU A 105 0.24 -11.02 -11.77
CA GLU A 105 0.61 -12.31 -11.20
C GLU A 105 2.14 -12.35 -11.08
N LYS A 106 2.64 -12.56 -9.87
CA LYS A 106 4.07 -12.79 -9.61
C LYS A 106 4.25 -14.15 -8.98
N ARG A 107 5.18 -14.93 -9.52
CA ARG A 107 5.58 -16.22 -8.98
C ARG A 107 7.02 -16.12 -8.49
N ILE A 108 7.24 -16.43 -7.22
CA ILE A 108 8.58 -16.48 -6.62
C ILE A 108 8.84 -17.91 -6.16
N MET A 109 9.90 -18.52 -6.71
CA MET A 109 10.36 -19.84 -6.27
C MET A 109 11.13 -19.70 -4.96
N PHE A 110 10.94 -20.62 -4.01
CA PHE A 110 11.62 -20.54 -2.71
C PHE A 110 13.14 -20.68 -2.81
N ARG A 111 13.64 -21.40 -3.82
CA ARG A 111 15.07 -21.51 -4.15
C ARG A 111 15.76 -20.16 -4.39
N ASP A 112 15.02 -19.15 -4.85
CA ASP A 112 15.55 -17.82 -5.19
C ASP A 112 15.48 -16.85 -4.00
N VAL A 113 14.77 -17.24 -2.94
CA VAL A 113 14.61 -16.46 -1.71
C VAL A 113 15.86 -16.66 -0.86
N ARG A 114 16.52 -15.55 -0.51
CA ARG A 114 17.71 -15.57 0.34
C ARG A 114 17.40 -15.25 1.80
N GLU A 115 16.43 -14.39 2.04
CA GLU A 115 16.08 -13.92 3.38
C GLU A 115 14.56 -13.80 3.52
N VAL A 116 14.05 -14.33 4.62
CA VAL A 116 12.67 -14.11 5.07
C VAL A 116 12.76 -13.20 6.30
N SER A 117 12.06 -12.06 6.26
CA SER A 117 11.99 -11.15 7.41
C SER A 117 10.55 -10.75 7.70
N ILE A 118 10.26 -10.47 8.97
CA ILE A 118 8.95 -9.97 9.39
C ILE A 118 9.04 -8.47 9.69
N ARG A 119 8.07 -7.71 9.21
CA ARG A 119 7.95 -6.27 9.48
C ARG A 119 6.62 -6.00 10.16
N ARG A 120 6.68 -5.34 11.31
CA ARG A 120 5.49 -4.86 12.04
C ARG A 120 5.71 -3.41 12.45
N GLY A 121 5.07 -2.49 11.74
CA GLY A 121 5.06 -1.07 12.13
C GLY A 121 4.23 -0.83 13.40
N VAL A 122 4.30 0.38 13.97
CA VAL A 122 3.55 0.73 15.19
C VAL A 122 2.04 0.62 14.96
N LEU A 123 1.54 1.17 13.85
CA LEU A 123 0.11 1.12 13.51
C LEU A 123 -0.37 -0.32 13.23
N GLN A 124 0.45 -1.11 12.55
CA GLN A 124 0.14 -2.52 12.31
C GLN A 124 0.10 -3.30 13.62
N ARG A 125 1.06 -3.05 14.52
CA ARG A 125 1.11 -3.70 15.85
C ARG A 125 -0.13 -3.40 16.68
N THR A 126 -0.63 -2.17 16.65
CA THR A 126 -1.88 -1.80 17.34
C THR A 126 -3.12 -2.46 16.74
N ALA A 127 -3.09 -2.86 15.46
CA ALA A 127 -4.16 -3.61 14.82
C ALA A 127 -3.94 -5.13 14.81
N GLY A 128 -2.88 -5.64 15.44
CA GLY A 128 -2.54 -7.08 15.44
C GLY A 128 -2.05 -7.61 14.08
N LEU A 129 -1.61 -6.73 13.18
CA LEU A 129 -1.17 -7.08 11.83
C LEU A 129 0.35 -7.14 11.71
N GLY A 130 0.81 -7.88 10.70
CA GLY A 130 2.19 -7.82 10.26
C GLY A 130 2.34 -8.14 8.78
N SER A 131 3.51 -7.80 8.24
CA SER A 131 3.86 -8.08 6.85
C SER A 131 5.09 -8.97 6.81
N VAL A 132 5.05 -10.01 5.99
CA VAL A 132 6.19 -10.92 5.76
C VAL A 132 6.87 -10.54 4.46
N TYR A 133 8.20 -10.46 4.49
CA TYR A 133 9.03 -10.00 3.39
C TYR A 133 9.98 -11.10 2.95
N LEU A 134 9.98 -11.37 1.64
CA LEU A 134 10.81 -12.35 0.97
C LEU A 134 11.79 -11.64 0.05
N ALA A 135 13.05 -11.63 0.44
CA ALA A 135 14.12 -11.03 -0.35
C ALA A 135 14.71 -12.04 -1.34
N THR A 136 14.74 -11.67 -2.62
CA THR A 136 15.41 -12.40 -3.69
C THR A 136 16.75 -11.75 -4.05
N GLN A 137 17.59 -12.41 -4.86
CA GLN A 137 18.95 -11.93 -5.17
C GLN A 137 18.99 -10.53 -5.82
N ALA A 138 17.96 -10.18 -6.61
CA ALA A 138 17.81 -8.88 -7.26
C ALA A 138 16.95 -7.89 -6.43
N THR A 139 16.69 -8.22 -5.17
CA THR A 139 16.02 -7.30 -4.26
C THR A 139 17.01 -6.22 -3.84
N GLY A 140 16.83 -5.03 -4.42
CA GLY A 140 17.61 -3.87 -4.04
C GLY A 140 17.38 -3.54 -2.57
N THR A 141 18.46 -3.32 -1.83
CA THR A 141 18.42 -2.72 -0.49
C THR A 141 18.16 -1.21 -0.62
N GLY A 142 17.05 -0.84 -1.24
CA GLY A 142 16.53 0.53 -1.30
C GLY A 142 15.99 0.92 0.07
N GLN A 143 16.88 1.01 1.07
CA GLN A 143 16.56 1.36 2.43
C GLN A 143 16.50 2.88 2.56
N ALA A 144 15.53 3.49 1.88
CA ALA A 144 15.18 4.87 2.12
C ALA A 144 14.61 4.99 3.54
N TRP A 145 15.29 5.76 4.40
CA TRP A 145 14.75 6.16 5.68
C TRP A 145 13.55 7.07 5.40
N SER A 146 12.36 6.63 5.81
CA SER A 146 11.14 7.41 5.70
C SER A 146 10.43 7.36 7.05
N PRO A 147 10.02 8.50 7.62
CA PRO A 147 9.30 8.54 8.88
C PRO A 147 7.97 7.76 8.80
N PHE A 148 7.42 7.63 7.60
CA PHE A 148 6.20 6.86 7.35
C PHE A 148 6.41 5.33 7.55
N ARG A 149 7.65 4.81 7.49
CA ARG A 149 7.92 3.38 7.80
C ARG A 149 7.58 3.00 9.23
N LEU A 150 7.74 3.93 10.19
CA LEU A 150 7.33 3.71 11.58
C LEU A 150 5.81 3.44 11.68
N LEU A 151 5.06 4.03 10.76
CA LEU A 151 3.61 3.89 10.64
C LEU A 151 3.20 2.63 9.84
N GLY A 152 4.14 1.76 9.49
CA GLY A 152 3.88 0.52 8.76
C GLY A 152 3.81 0.67 7.25
N THR A 153 4.14 1.83 6.67
CA THR A 153 4.24 1.95 5.21
C THR A 153 5.57 1.37 4.73
N GLY A 154 5.57 0.17 4.18
CA GLY A 154 6.75 -0.45 3.56
C GLY A 154 6.48 -0.72 2.09
N SER A 155 7.35 -0.25 1.20
CA SER A 155 7.38 -0.69 -0.20
C SER A 155 8.60 -1.57 -0.43
N THR A 156 8.41 -2.67 -1.14
CA THR A 156 9.51 -3.46 -1.70
C THR A 156 10.09 -2.68 -2.88
N PHE A 157 11.33 -2.23 -2.77
CA PHE A 157 12.09 -1.79 -3.95
C PHE A 157 12.86 -3.01 -4.49
N GLY A 158 12.44 -3.54 -5.65
CA GLY A 158 13.09 -4.67 -6.31
C GLY A 158 12.17 -5.86 -6.59
N SER A 159 12.77 -7.02 -6.88
CA SER A 159 12.08 -8.28 -7.25
C SER A 159 11.55 -9.10 -6.07
N GLY A 160 11.61 -8.58 -4.84
CA GLY A 160 11.11 -9.28 -3.65
C GLY A 160 9.58 -9.36 -3.61
N ALA A 161 9.04 -10.35 -2.88
CA ALA A 161 7.62 -10.39 -2.53
C ALA A 161 7.41 -9.86 -1.12
N MET A 162 6.31 -9.12 -0.94
CA MET A 162 5.84 -8.72 0.38
C MET A 162 4.39 -9.14 0.53
N ILE A 163 4.15 -9.95 1.54
CA ILE A 163 2.80 -10.32 1.94
C ILE A 163 2.37 -9.33 3.01
N MET A 164 1.40 -8.47 2.68
CA MET A 164 1.03 -7.33 3.52
C MET A 164 -0.14 -7.64 4.45
N ASP A 165 -0.12 -7.04 5.64
CA ASP A 165 -1.27 -6.91 6.55
C ASP A 165 -2.00 -8.24 6.85
N ILE A 166 -1.21 -9.25 7.20
CA ILE A 166 -1.73 -10.55 7.60
C ILE A 166 -1.97 -10.55 9.12
N PRO A 167 -3.12 -11.03 9.60
CA PRO A 167 -3.28 -11.40 11.00
C PRO A 167 -2.31 -12.54 11.34
N ASP A 168 -1.77 -12.56 12.56
CA ASP A 168 -0.85 -13.60 13.02
C ASP A 168 0.38 -13.83 12.11
N ALA A 169 0.95 -12.73 11.60
CA ALA A 169 2.11 -12.75 10.71
C ALA A 169 3.33 -13.54 11.24
N GLY A 170 3.40 -13.84 12.55
CA GLY A 170 4.42 -14.70 13.13
C GLY A 170 4.27 -16.17 12.70
N GLU A 171 3.06 -16.69 12.71
CA GLU A 171 2.80 -18.07 12.27
C GLU A 171 3.00 -18.19 10.75
N ALA A 172 2.54 -17.19 9.99
CA ALA A 172 2.80 -17.13 8.56
C ALA A 172 4.31 -17.07 8.24
N TYR A 173 5.09 -16.34 9.05
CA TYR A 173 6.54 -16.28 8.91
C TYR A 173 7.20 -17.65 9.13
N GLU A 174 6.89 -18.35 10.22
CA GLU A 174 7.48 -19.67 10.50
C GLU A 174 7.10 -20.68 9.41
N ARG A 175 5.83 -20.72 8.98
CA ARG A 175 5.42 -21.62 7.88
C ARG A 175 6.17 -21.36 6.58
N ILE A 176 6.38 -20.09 6.23
CA ILE A 176 7.11 -19.71 5.01
C ILE A 176 8.60 -20.04 5.16
N ARG A 177 9.16 -19.81 6.35
CA ARG A 177 10.55 -20.13 6.67
C ARG A 177 10.81 -21.63 6.55
N ASP A 178 9.95 -22.45 7.14
CA ASP A 178 10.07 -23.91 7.09
C ASP A 178 10.06 -24.45 5.65
N LEU A 179 9.21 -23.87 4.78
CA LEU A 179 9.18 -24.22 3.36
C LEU A 179 10.45 -23.79 2.62
N VAL A 180 10.95 -22.58 2.89
CA VAL A 180 12.18 -22.06 2.26
C VAL A 180 13.38 -22.91 2.70
N ASP A 181 13.50 -23.21 3.99
CA ASP A 181 14.59 -24.03 4.54
C ASP A 181 14.50 -25.48 4.03
N GLY A 182 13.29 -26.04 3.91
CA GLY A 182 13.05 -27.36 3.33
C GLY A 182 13.54 -27.48 1.89
N THR A 183 13.23 -26.50 1.03
CA THR A 183 13.68 -26.51 -0.38
C THR A 183 15.18 -26.29 -0.58
N ARG A 184 15.91 -25.90 0.47
CA ARG A 184 17.36 -25.65 0.41
C ARG A 184 18.18 -26.91 0.69
N HIS A 185 17.56 -27.93 1.27
CA HIS A 185 18.19 -29.20 1.61
C HIS A 185 18.02 -30.29 0.55
N ASP A 186 17.20 -30.06 -0.46
CA ASP A 186 17.04 -30.89 -1.67
C ASP A 186 17.97 -30.46 -2.81
#